data_AF-A0A952AHW0-F1
#
_entry.id   AF-A0A952AHW0-F1
#
_cell.length_a   1.000
_cell.length_b   1.000
_cell.length_c   1.000
_cell.angle_alpha   90.00
_cell.angle_beta   90.00
_cell.angle_gamma   90.00
#
_symmetry.space_group_name_H-M   'P 1'
#
loop_
_entity.id
_entity.type
_entity.pdbx_description
1 polymer ?
#
loop_
_entity_poly.entity_id
_entity_poly.type
_entity_poly.pdbx_seq_one_letter_code
_entity_poly.pdbx_strand_id
1 'polypeptide(L)'
;MYEYELFRFLAKWRKAGKYPPASAWPGYLQFGSSIWATINKLHSFTATDMHEYEASFFAEGEKIITTKPIRGSEASVTASHSFQVKYIPDNGRGVYQKQVILDGSVINRETVLPNNVPQEIVAGFLFNVHTHPKHFNSNNEETYGFFSPVDVGSLLKSKAYLMGLVTSEFWLCCKTDRVISEVGTVGEEMLMRITEEAYSGNSFLNDVIRTEMKNWGLIFYRGEFNGKLIRI
;
A
#
# COMPACT_ATOMS: atom_id res chain seq x y z
N MET A 1 3.35 -11.59 10.72
CA MET A 1 4.59 -10.93 10.25
C MET A 1 4.48 -9.44 10.53
N TYR A 2 5.49 -8.85 11.16
CA TYR A 2 5.51 -7.42 11.47
C TYR A 2 5.94 -6.58 10.26
N GLU A 3 5.64 -5.28 10.28
CA GLU A 3 5.93 -4.35 9.16
C GLU A 3 7.37 -4.40 8.65
N TYR A 4 8.34 -4.52 9.55
CA TYR A 4 9.74 -4.57 9.18
C TYR A 4 10.11 -5.89 8.48
N GLU A 5 9.58 -7.00 8.99
CA GLU A 5 9.74 -8.30 8.35
C GLU A 5 9.10 -8.32 6.97
N LEU A 6 7.96 -7.62 6.80
CA LEU A 6 7.34 -7.41 5.50
C LEU A 6 8.27 -6.62 4.57
N PHE A 7 8.91 -5.55 5.04
CA PHE A 7 9.86 -4.82 4.19
C PHE A 7 11.04 -5.70 3.76
N ARG A 8 11.68 -6.42 4.69
CA ARG A 8 12.77 -7.35 4.35
C ARG A 8 12.31 -8.44 3.37
N PHE A 9 11.13 -8.98 3.60
CA PHE A 9 10.50 -9.96 2.71
C PHE A 9 10.37 -9.40 1.29
N LEU A 10 9.78 -8.21 1.13
CA LEU A 10 9.60 -7.57 -0.16
C LEU A 10 10.93 -7.18 -0.82
N ALA A 11 11.89 -6.67 -0.04
CA ALA A 11 13.21 -6.29 -0.53
C ALA A 11 13.97 -7.50 -1.10
N LYS A 12 13.87 -8.67 -0.45
CA LYS A 12 14.43 -9.94 -0.95
C LYS A 12 13.86 -10.29 -2.33
N TRP A 13 12.54 -10.24 -2.47
CA TRP A 13 11.87 -10.58 -3.72
C TRP A 13 12.17 -9.57 -4.84
N ARG A 14 12.23 -8.29 -4.50
CA ARG A 14 12.67 -7.21 -5.40
C ARG A 14 14.08 -7.43 -5.92
N LYS A 15 15.02 -7.78 -5.03
CA LYS A 15 16.41 -8.09 -5.41
C LYS A 15 16.49 -9.30 -6.35
N ALA A 16 15.60 -10.27 -6.20
CA ALA A 16 15.50 -11.43 -7.08
C ALA A 16 14.75 -11.15 -8.40
N GLY A 17 14.14 -9.97 -8.57
CA GLY A 17 13.31 -9.64 -9.73
C GLY A 17 12.05 -10.51 -9.86
N LYS A 18 11.52 -11.02 -8.74
CA LYS A 18 10.40 -11.97 -8.70
C LYS A 18 9.33 -11.56 -7.70
N TYR A 19 8.09 -11.99 -7.90
CA TYR A 19 7.05 -11.88 -6.88
C TYR A 19 7.04 -13.10 -5.94
N PRO A 20 6.54 -12.97 -4.69
CA PRO A 20 6.48 -14.09 -3.77
C PRO A 20 5.38 -15.09 -4.16
N PRO A 21 5.57 -16.41 -3.99
CA PRO A 21 4.49 -17.36 -4.15
C PRO A 21 3.41 -17.15 -3.10
N ALA A 22 2.16 -17.49 -3.43
CA ALA A 22 1.02 -17.35 -2.53
C ALA A 22 1.23 -18.05 -1.16
N SER A 23 2.02 -19.12 -1.11
CA SER A 23 2.36 -19.85 0.12
C SER A 23 3.41 -19.15 1.01
N ALA A 24 4.19 -18.22 0.46
CA ALA A 24 5.20 -17.48 1.22
C ALA A 24 4.61 -16.29 2.00
N TRP A 25 3.40 -15.87 1.63
CA TRP A 25 2.69 -14.81 2.30
C TRP A 25 2.09 -15.29 3.63
N PRO A 26 2.28 -14.55 4.74
CA PRO A 26 1.84 -14.97 6.06
C PRO A 26 0.31 -14.99 6.20
N GLY A 27 -0.21 -15.70 7.21
CA GLY A 27 -1.64 -15.65 7.53
C GLY A 27 -2.10 -14.32 8.12
N TYR A 28 -1.17 -13.51 8.65
CA TYR A 28 -1.46 -12.18 9.18
C TYR A 28 -0.27 -11.22 9.04
N LEU A 29 -0.58 -9.93 8.95
CA LEU A 29 0.36 -8.82 9.01
C LEU A 29 0.05 -7.94 10.24
N GLN A 30 1.09 -7.36 10.82
CA GLN A 30 0.96 -6.43 11.94
C GLN A 30 1.74 -5.15 11.59
N PHE A 31 1.02 -4.05 11.41
CA PHE A 31 1.64 -2.76 11.15
C PHE A 31 1.84 -1.96 12.44
N GLY A 32 2.87 -1.13 12.44
CA GLY A 32 3.23 -0.25 13.54
C GLY A 32 2.24 0.90 13.68
N SER A 33 2.31 1.58 14.83
CA SER A 33 1.40 2.68 15.16
C SER A 33 1.51 3.85 14.18
N SER A 34 2.68 4.08 13.58
CA SER A 34 2.88 5.15 12.60
C SER A 34 2.09 4.91 11.31
N ILE A 35 2.09 3.68 10.79
CA ILE A 35 1.29 3.31 9.60
C ILE A 35 -0.19 3.46 9.90
N TRP A 36 -0.65 2.92 11.04
CA TRP A 36 -2.05 3.01 11.43
C TRP A 36 -2.52 4.43 11.73
N ALA A 37 -1.67 5.29 12.30
CA ALA A 37 -1.99 6.68 12.49
C ALA A 37 -2.29 7.39 11.15
N THR A 38 -1.52 7.09 10.10
CA THR A 38 -1.81 7.60 8.76
C THR A 38 -3.08 7.00 8.19
N ILE A 39 -3.28 5.69 8.27
CA ILE A 39 -4.50 5.01 7.79
C ILE A 39 -5.75 5.61 8.45
N ASN A 40 -5.73 5.77 9.77
CA ASN A 40 -6.83 6.37 10.53
C ASN A 40 -7.07 7.83 10.13
N LYS A 41 -5.99 8.57 9.85
CA LYS A 41 -6.08 9.95 9.39
C LYS A 41 -6.72 10.06 8.00
N LEU A 42 -6.34 9.18 7.06
CA LEU A 42 -6.96 9.10 5.74
C LEU A 42 -8.46 8.79 5.86
N HIS A 43 -8.83 7.76 6.62
CA HIS A 43 -10.21 7.40 6.89
C HIS A 43 -11.02 8.58 7.46
N SER A 44 -10.47 9.27 8.47
CA SER A 44 -11.13 10.41 9.10
C SER A 44 -11.33 11.58 8.13
N PHE A 45 -10.35 11.84 7.26
CA PHE A 45 -10.43 12.90 6.27
C PHE A 45 -11.52 12.62 5.24
N THR A 46 -11.52 11.44 4.64
CA THR A 46 -12.55 11.01 3.69
C THR A 46 -13.95 11.02 4.28
N ALA A 47 -14.10 10.57 5.54
CA ALA A 47 -15.39 10.62 6.22
C ALA A 47 -15.89 12.05 6.49
N THR A 48 -14.98 13.03 6.54
CA THR A 48 -15.32 14.44 6.82
C THR A 48 -15.82 15.17 5.59
N ASP A 49 -15.16 14.98 4.44
CA ASP A 49 -15.43 15.79 3.24
C ASP A 49 -15.78 14.98 1.99
N MET A 50 -15.90 13.66 2.10
CA MET A 50 -16.30 12.75 1.03
C MET A 50 -15.35 12.73 -0.18
N HIS A 51 -14.11 13.20 -0.01
CA HIS A 51 -13.08 13.11 -1.05
C HIS A 51 -12.16 11.92 -0.80
N GLU A 52 -11.62 11.35 -1.89
CA GLU A 52 -10.54 10.39 -1.79
C GLU A 52 -9.26 11.04 -1.29
N TYR A 53 -8.50 10.32 -0.50
CA TYR A 53 -7.17 10.68 -0.04
C TYR A 53 -6.19 9.55 -0.31
N GLU A 54 -4.94 9.91 -0.58
CA GLU A 54 -3.84 8.95 -0.75
C GLU A 54 -2.67 9.30 0.17
N ALA A 55 -1.95 8.27 0.61
CA ALA A 55 -0.60 8.42 1.15
C ALA A 55 0.28 7.24 0.71
N SER A 56 1.55 7.54 0.49
CA SER A 56 2.57 6.58 0.08
C SER A 56 3.52 6.26 1.23
N PHE A 57 3.89 4.99 1.31
CA PHE A 57 4.80 4.45 2.31
C PHE A 57 6.11 4.02 1.64
N PHE A 58 7.21 4.45 2.23
CA PHE A 58 8.57 4.14 1.85
C PHE A 58 9.29 3.49 3.02
N ALA A 59 10.39 2.80 2.75
CA ALA A 59 11.27 2.25 3.76
C ALA A 59 12.71 2.68 3.55
N GLU A 60 13.41 2.86 4.66
CA GLU A 60 14.84 3.14 4.74
C GLU A 60 15.42 2.32 5.89
N GLY A 61 16.10 1.22 5.57
CA GLY A 61 16.48 0.24 6.60
C GLY A 61 15.26 -0.27 7.36
N GLU A 62 15.18 0.00 8.67
CA GLU A 62 14.04 -0.39 9.53
C GLU A 62 12.99 0.70 9.71
N LYS A 63 13.19 1.88 9.10
CA LYS A 63 12.31 3.02 9.27
C LYS A 63 11.29 3.09 8.15
N ILE A 64 10.02 3.22 8.53
CA ILE A 64 8.93 3.56 7.60
C ILE A 64 8.83 5.07 7.48
N ILE A 65 8.71 5.55 6.25
CA ILE A 65 8.58 6.95 5.91
C ILE A 65 7.28 7.12 5.15
N THR A 66 6.42 8.00 5.64
CA THR A 66 5.08 8.17 5.10
C THR A 66 4.93 9.58 4.55
N THR A 67 4.29 9.71 3.39
CA THR A 67 3.96 11.03 2.82
C THR A 67 2.83 11.68 3.61
N LYS A 68 2.67 13.00 3.41
CA LYS A 68 1.47 13.67 3.89
C LYS A 68 0.28 13.21 3.03
N PRO A 69 -0.92 13.05 3.63
CA PRO A 69 -2.13 12.80 2.86
C PRO A 69 -2.33 13.81 1.74
N ILE A 70 -2.59 13.31 0.53
CA ILE A 70 -2.98 14.09 -0.64
C ILE A 70 -4.48 13.92 -0.85
N ARG A 71 -5.19 15.04 -0.98
CA ARG A 71 -6.62 15.06 -1.29
C ARG A 71 -6.83 14.95 -2.79
N GLY A 72 -7.67 14.02 -3.21
CA GLY A 72 -8.17 13.88 -4.57
C GLY A 72 -9.53 14.54 -4.76
N SER A 73 -10.34 13.93 -5.61
CA SER A 73 -11.75 14.25 -5.85
C SER A 73 -12.65 13.22 -5.16
N GLU A 74 -13.96 13.31 -5.37
CA GLU A 74 -14.93 12.31 -4.89
C GLU A 74 -14.81 10.94 -5.59
N ALA A 75 -14.07 10.85 -6.71
CA ALA A 75 -14.01 9.64 -7.55
C ALA A 75 -12.60 9.17 -7.90
N SER A 76 -11.57 9.95 -7.56
CA SER A 76 -10.19 9.57 -7.85
C SER A 76 -9.19 10.43 -7.09
N VAL A 77 -8.09 9.82 -6.68
CA VAL A 77 -6.87 10.47 -6.20
C VAL A 77 -5.65 9.95 -6.97
N THR A 78 -4.69 10.83 -7.25
CA THR A 78 -3.42 10.45 -7.88
C THR A 78 -2.28 11.19 -7.21
N ALA A 79 -1.22 10.45 -6.91
CA ALA A 79 0.00 11.00 -6.36
C ALA A 79 1.22 10.41 -7.05
N SER A 80 2.27 11.22 -7.14
CA SER A 80 3.59 10.80 -7.58
C SER A 80 4.61 11.34 -6.60
N HIS A 81 5.37 10.43 -6.00
CA HIS A 81 6.31 10.74 -4.94
C HIS A 81 7.71 10.30 -5.35
N SER A 82 8.71 11.11 -5.01
CA SER A 82 10.11 10.78 -5.20
C SER A 82 10.79 10.54 -3.86
N PHE A 83 11.49 9.42 -3.75
CA PHE A 83 12.16 9.03 -2.51
C PHE A 83 13.62 8.67 -2.79
N GLN A 84 14.54 9.29 -2.06
CA GLN A 84 15.98 9.10 -2.24
C GLN A 84 16.69 9.06 -0.88
N VAL A 85 17.71 8.21 -0.78
CA VAL A 85 18.64 8.19 0.35
C VAL A 85 20.04 8.42 -0.20
N LYS A 86 20.75 9.39 0.35
CA LYS A 86 22.09 9.79 -0.11
C LYS A 86 23.07 9.82 1.05
N TYR A 87 24.33 9.49 0.78
CA TYR A 87 25.45 9.67 1.69
C TYR A 87 26.42 10.66 1.05
N ILE A 88 26.50 11.85 1.61
CA ILE A 88 27.33 12.94 1.08
C ILE A 88 28.59 13.05 1.95
N PRO A 89 29.81 12.94 1.38
CA PRO A 89 31.02 13.08 2.18
C PRO A 89 31.19 14.51 2.70
N ASP A 90 31.51 14.65 3.99
CA ASP A 90 31.97 15.86 4.64
C ASP A 90 33.48 15.76 4.86
N ASN A 91 34.22 16.14 3.82
CA ASN A 91 35.69 16.03 3.77
C ASN A 91 36.38 16.84 4.87
N GLY A 92 35.74 17.89 5.40
CA GLY A 92 36.30 18.70 6.48
C GLY A 92 36.25 18.01 7.84
N ARG A 93 35.38 17.02 8.01
CA ARG A 93 35.18 16.29 9.27
C ARG A 93 35.51 14.80 9.18
N GLY A 94 35.81 14.29 7.98
CA GLY A 94 36.08 12.86 7.76
C GLY A 94 34.87 11.97 8.03
N VAL A 95 33.66 12.49 7.83
CA VAL A 95 32.39 11.78 8.05
C VAL A 95 31.49 11.89 6.82
N TYR A 96 30.37 11.17 6.83
CA TYR A 96 29.32 11.29 5.83
C TYR A 96 28.06 11.90 6.44
N GLN A 97 27.33 12.67 5.64
CA GLN A 97 25.99 13.13 5.93
C GLN A 97 25.00 12.23 5.18
N LYS A 98 24.30 11.38 5.93
CA LYS A 98 23.16 10.62 5.41
C LYS A 98 21.97 11.56 5.31
N GLN A 99 21.37 11.65 4.14
CA GLN A 99 20.17 12.43 3.88
C GLN A 99 19.06 11.52 3.39
N VAL A 100 17.89 11.65 4.00
CA VAL A 100 16.66 11.05 3.49
C VAL A 100 15.81 12.15 2.88
N ILE A 101 15.47 11.97 1.61
CA ILE A 101 14.85 12.99 0.77
C ILE A 101 13.51 12.46 0.26
N LEU A 102 12.45 13.22 0.51
CA LEU A 102 11.10 12.96 0.03
C LEU A 102 10.62 14.19 -0.73
N ASP A 103 10.21 14.01 -1.98
CA ASP A 103 9.73 15.10 -2.85
C ASP A 103 10.69 16.29 -2.93
N GLY A 104 11.98 15.98 -3.09
CA GLY A 104 13.06 16.95 -3.15
C GLY A 104 13.45 17.57 -1.81
N SER A 105 12.67 17.36 -0.75
CA SER A 105 12.93 17.93 0.58
C SER A 105 13.68 16.95 1.48
N VAL A 106 14.73 17.42 2.17
CA VAL A 106 15.45 16.60 3.15
C VAL A 106 14.61 16.51 4.43
N ILE A 107 14.06 15.32 4.69
CA ILE A 107 13.21 15.06 5.86
C ILE A 107 13.99 14.53 7.06
N ASN A 108 15.19 13.99 6.83
CA ASN A 108 16.08 13.53 7.89
C ASN A 108 17.55 13.72 7.50
N ARG A 109 18.39 14.08 8.47
CA ARG A 109 19.85 14.19 8.36
C ARG A 109 20.52 13.50 9.54
N GLU A 110 21.53 12.70 9.24
CA GLU A 110 22.31 11.97 10.25
C GLU A 110 23.79 11.98 9.88
N THR A 111 24.65 12.24 10.87
CA THR A 111 26.10 12.12 10.68
C THR A 111 26.50 10.65 10.85
N VAL A 112 27.22 10.10 9.88
CA VAL A 112 27.61 8.69 9.82
C VAL A 112 29.12 8.58 9.64
N LEU A 113 29.77 7.73 10.44
CA LEU A 113 31.20 7.44 10.28
C LEU A 113 31.47 6.68 8.97
N PRO A 114 32.64 6.84 8.32
CA PRO A 114 32.94 6.16 7.05
C PRO A 114 32.73 4.64 7.08
N ASN A 115 33.11 3.99 8.18
CA ASN A 115 32.96 2.53 8.34
C ASN A 115 31.50 2.07 8.48
N ASN A 116 30.56 3.00 8.72
CA ASN A 116 29.14 2.72 8.87
C ASN A 116 28.33 3.09 7.61
N VAL A 117 28.98 3.54 6.53
CA VAL A 117 28.32 3.73 5.24
C VAL A 117 28.08 2.35 4.60
N PRO A 118 26.82 1.98 4.30
CA PRO A 118 26.54 0.67 3.74
C PRO A 118 27.05 0.56 2.30
N GLN A 119 27.49 -0.63 1.91
CA GLN A 119 27.85 -0.91 0.51
C GLN A 119 26.64 -0.86 -0.43
N GLU A 120 25.46 -1.22 0.06
CA GLU A 120 24.18 -1.20 -0.66
C GLU A 120 23.13 -0.46 0.17
N ILE A 121 22.49 0.56 -0.41
CA ILE A 121 21.41 1.32 0.24
C ILE A 121 20.11 0.53 0.11
N VAL A 122 19.62 -0.01 1.23
CA VAL A 122 18.34 -0.73 1.28
C VAL A 122 17.23 0.26 1.61
N ALA A 123 16.66 0.86 0.56
CA ALA A 123 15.58 1.83 0.69
C ALA A 123 14.66 1.82 -0.54
N GLY A 124 13.40 2.26 -0.40
CA GLY A 124 12.50 2.42 -1.55
C GLY A 124 11.02 2.39 -1.21
N PHE A 125 10.20 2.46 -2.26
CA PHE A 125 8.74 2.39 -2.16
C PHE A 125 8.25 1.04 -1.60
N LEU A 126 7.23 1.09 -0.75
CA LEU A 126 6.52 -0.08 -0.24
C LEU A 126 5.17 -0.24 -0.95
N PHE A 127 4.26 0.70 -0.71
CA PHE A 127 2.91 0.75 -1.25
C PHE A 127 2.29 2.13 -1.05
N ASN A 128 1.26 2.42 -1.83
CA ASN A 128 0.32 3.51 -1.59
C ASN A 128 -0.95 2.96 -0.94
N VAL A 129 -1.62 3.82 -0.19
CA VAL A 129 -2.96 3.59 0.33
C VAL A 129 -3.84 4.72 -0.17
N HIS A 130 -4.97 4.40 -0.78
CA HIS A 130 -6.03 5.36 -1.04
C HIS A 130 -7.31 5.01 -0.30
N THR A 131 -8.25 5.93 -0.27
CA THR A 131 -9.57 5.76 0.38
C THR A 131 -10.67 5.83 -0.67
N HIS A 132 -11.79 5.14 -0.44
CA HIS A 132 -13.04 5.44 -1.15
C HIS A 132 -14.04 6.08 -0.19
N PRO A 133 -14.79 7.12 -0.64
CA PRO A 133 -15.87 7.67 0.16
C PRO A 133 -16.99 6.64 0.32
N LYS A 134 -17.82 6.87 1.35
CA LYS A 134 -19.01 6.06 1.56
C LYS A 134 -20.11 6.45 0.57
N HIS A 135 -20.97 5.50 0.25
CA HIS A 135 -22.18 5.70 -0.54
C HIS A 135 -23.39 5.12 0.19
N PHE A 136 -24.58 5.59 -0.18
CA PHE A 136 -25.83 5.02 0.31
C PHE A 136 -26.50 4.26 -0.82
N ASN A 137 -26.79 2.98 -0.59
CA ASN A 137 -27.51 2.16 -1.58
C ASN A 137 -29.00 2.53 -1.62
N SER A 138 -29.78 1.85 -2.47
CA SER A 138 -31.24 2.07 -2.59
C SER A 138 -32.02 1.84 -1.29
N ASN A 139 -31.46 1.08 -0.34
CA ASN A 139 -32.03 0.83 0.99
C ASN A 139 -31.54 1.84 2.05
N ASN A 140 -30.78 2.87 1.64
CA ASN A 140 -30.15 3.85 2.53
C ASN A 140 -29.14 3.22 3.52
N GLU A 141 -28.55 2.09 3.14
CA GLU A 141 -27.46 1.45 3.90
C GLU A 141 -26.12 2.06 3.47
N GLU A 142 -25.24 2.29 4.45
CA GLU A 142 -23.89 2.79 4.21
C GLU A 142 -23.02 1.69 3.61
N THR A 143 -22.33 2.02 2.53
CA THR A 143 -21.58 1.09 1.69
C THR A 143 -20.34 1.77 1.16
N TYR A 144 -19.40 0.98 0.62
CA TYR A 144 -18.15 1.49 0.04
C TYR A 144 -17.91 0.82 -1.31
N GLY A 145 -17.13 1.46 -2.19
CA GLY A 145 -16.59 0.80 -3.38
C GLY A 145 -15.36 -0.05 -3.04
N PHE A 146 -15.17 -1.20 -3.69
CA PHE A 146 -13.88 -1.90 -3.62
C PHE A 146 -12.82 -1.29 -4.51
N PHE A 147 -11.65 -1.92 -4.59
CA PHE A 147 -10.71 -1.71 -5.67
C PHE A 147 -11.43 -1.74 -7.02
N SER A 148 -11.37 -0.62 -7.73
CA SER A 148 -11.91 -0.48 -9.07
C SER A 148 -11.05 -1.24 -10.10
N PRO A 149 -11.53 -1.42 -11.33
CA PRO A 149 -10.71 -1.89 -12.45
C PRO A 149 -9.43 -1.04 -12.63
N VAL A 150 -9.52 0.27 -12.40
CA VAL A 150 -8.39 1.20 -12.50
C VAL A 150 -7.37 0.92 -11.41
N ASP A 151 -7.80 0.66 -10.18
CA ASP A 151 -6.91 0.39 -9.05
C ASP A 151 -6.15 -0.92 -9.26
N VAL A 152 -6.88 -2.00 -9.57
CA VAL A 152 -6.26 -3.32 -9.83
C VAL A 152 -5.35 -3.25 -11.04
N GLY A 153 -5.81 -2.65 -12.14
CA GLY A 153 -5.02 -2.47 -13.35
C GLY A 153 -3.74 -1.66 -13.12
N SER A 154 -3.80 -0.61 -12.30
CA SER A 154 -2.63 0.20 -11.91
C SER A 154 -1.63 -0.62 -11.10
N LEU A 155 -2.10 -1.41 -10.12
CA LEU A 155 -1.24 -2.33 -9.40
C LEU A 155 -0.58 -3.31 -10.37
N LEU A 156 -1.35 -4.03 -11.20
CA LEU A 156 -0.84 -5.05 -12.14
C LEU A 156 0.24 -4.50 -13.07
N LYS A 157 0.03 -3.31 -13.65
CA LYS A 157 0.99 -2.64 -14.56
C LYS A 157 2.23 -2.08 -13.86
N SER A 158 2.14 -1.80 -12.55
CA SER A 158 3.26 -1.26 -11.78
C SER A 158 4.26 -2.33 -11.32
N LYS A 159 5.47 -1.88 -10.92
CA LYS A 159 6.45 -2.73 -10.20
C LYS A 159 6.13 -2.84 -8.70
N ALA A 160 5.05 -2.24 -8.22
CA ALA A 160 4.64 -2.35 -6.83
C ALA A 160 4.23 -3.79 -6.51
N TYR A 161 4.45 -4.19 -5.26
CA TYR A 161 4.10 -5.52 -4.77
C TYR A 161 2.74 -5.54 -4.09
N LEU A 162 2.31 -4.38 -3.57
CA LEU A 162 1.08 -4.23 -2.83
C LEU A 162 0.53 -2.80 -2.99
N MET A 163 -0.77 -2.68 -2.72
CA MET A 163 -1.55 -1.45 -2.70
C MET A 163 -2.61 -1.61 -1.60
N GLY A 164 -2.90 -0.53 -0.87
CA GLY A 164 -3.91 -0.53 0.16
C GLY A 164 -5.13 0.30 -0.21
N LEU A 165 -6.28 -0.08 0.34
CA LEU A 165 -7.55 0.63 0.21
C LEU A 165 -8.18 0.79 1.59
N VAL A 166 -8.62 2.00 1.90
CA VAL A 166 -9.34 2.32 3.14
C VAL A 166 -10.80 2.58 2.81
N THR A 167 -11.67 1.82 3.47
CA THR A 167 -13.14 1.91 3.39
C THR A 167 -13.67 1.94 4.83
N SER A 168 -14.71 1.15 5.15
CA SER A 168 -15.07 0.79 6.53
C SER A 168 -13.99 -0.02 7.25
N GLU A 169 -13.09 -0.65 6.49
CA GLU A 169 -11.91 -1.35 6.98
C GLU A 169 -10.71 -1.10 6.06
N PHE A 170 -9.52 -1.53 6.51
CA PHE A 170 -8.31 -1.43 5.69
C PHE A 170 -8.04 -2.75 4.96
N TRP A 171 -7.91 -2.64 3.64
CA TRP A 171 -7.60 -3.71 2.72
C TRP A 171 -6.19 -3.57 2.19
N LEU A 172 -5.48 -4.69 2.05
CA LEU A 172 -4.16 -4.75 1.43
C LEU A 172 -4.15 -5.81 0.33
N CYS A 173 -4.08 -5.37 -0.92
CA CYS A 173 -3.92 -6.22 -2.08
C CYS A 173 -2.43 -6.48 -2.34
N CYS A 174 -2.04 -7.74 -2.52
CA CYS A 174 -0.65 -8.16 -2.71
C CYS A 174 -0.49 -9.05 -3.94
N LYS A 175 0.55 -8.80 -4.74
CA LYS A 175 0.92 -9.64 -5.90
C LYS A 175 1.59 -10.94 -5.49
N THR A 176 1.35 -11.98 -6.28
CA THR A 176 2.05 -13.26 -6.19
C THR A 176 2.87 -13.56 -7.45
N ASP A 177 3.64 -14.64 -7.42
CA ASP A 177 4.38 -15.18 -8.58
C ASP A 177 3.49 -15.60 -9.76
N ARG A 178 2.17 -15.71 -9.54
CA ARG A 178 1.17 -16.01 -10.58
C ARG A 178 0.38 -14.78 -11.03
N VAL A 179 0.82 -13.58 -10.66
CA VAL A 179 0.11 -12.35 -11.01
C VAL A 179 -0.06 -12.23 -12.53
N ILE A 180 -1.29 -11.98 -12.97
CA ILE A 180 -1.61 -11.74 -14.38
C ILE A 180 -1.18 -10.33 -14.82
N SER A 181 -1.03 -10.10 -16.12
CA SER A 181 -0.71 -8.77 -16.63
C SER A 181 -1.91 -7.82 -16.66
N GLU A 182 -3.12 -8.37 -16.83
CA GLU A 182 -4.38 -7.63 -16.92
C GLU A 182 -5.56 -8.52 -16.55
N VAL A 183 -6.64 -7.93 -16.04
CA VAL A 183 -7.84 -8.62 -15.54
C VAL A 183 -8.78 -9.09 -16.68
N GLY A 184 -8.74 -8.43 -17.83
CA GLY A 184 -9.64 -8.69 -18.97
C GLY A 184 -11.09 -8.24 -18.71
N THR A 185 -11.89 -8.14 -19.77
CA THR A 185 -13.24 -7.53 -19.72
C THR A 185 -14.18 -8.17 -18.68
N VAL A 186 -14.19 -9.50 -18.58
CA VAL A 186 -15.05 -10.22 -17.62
C VAL A 186 -14.69 -9.87 -16.18
N GLY A 187 -13.40 -9.76 -15.87
CA GLY A 187 -12.98 -9.39 -14.53
C GLY A 187 -13.14 -7.89 -14.24
N GLU A 188 -13.07 -7.03 -15.26
CA GLU A 188 -13.43 -5.61 -15.12
C GLU A 188 -14.91 -5.44 -14.79
N GLU A 189 -15.80 -6.15 -15.51
CA GLU A 189 -17.23 -6.21 -15.20
C GLU A 189 -17.48 -6.72 -13.78
N MET A 190 -16.73 -7.74 -13.37
CA MET A 190 -16.81 -8.26 -12.01
C MET A 190 -16.44 -7.21 -10.96
N LEU A 191 -15.32 -6.49 -11.14
CA LEU A 191 -14.90 -5.42 -10.24
C LEU A 191 -15.91 -4.27 -10.20
N MET A 192 -16.49 -3.91 -11.35
CA MET A 192 -17.57 -2.92 -11.41
C MET A 192 -18.79 -3.39 -10.61
N ARG A 193 -19.21 -4.65 -10.76
CA ARG A 193 -20.35 -5.21 -10.00
C ARG A 193 -20.11 -5.21 -8.49
N ILE A 194 -18.92 -5.57 -8.03
CA ILE A 194 -18.57 -5.50 -6.60
C ILE A 194 -18.66 -4.04 -6.10
N THR A 195 -18.29 -3.08 -6.95
CA THR A 195 -18.32 -1.65 -6.63
C THR A 195 -19.75 -1.09 -6.64
N GLU A 196 -20.57 -1.50 -7.61
CA GLU A 196 -21.97 -1.06 -7.80
C GLU A 196 -22.94 -1.69 -6.79
N GLU A 197 -22.74 -2.96 -6.43
CA GLU A 197 -23.58 -3.66 -5.45
C GLU A 197 -23.37 -3.18 -4.02
N ALA A 198 -22.56 -2.13 -3.81
CA ALA A 198 -22.53 -1.32 -2.60
C ALA A 198 -22.49 -2.22 -1.36
N TYR A 199 -21.29 -2.71 -1.02
CA TYR A 199 -21.02 -3.70 0.03
C TYR A 199 -22.09 -3.91 1.11
N SER A 200 -23.07 -4.77 0.81
CA SER A 200 -24.11 -5.17 1.77
C SER A 200 -23.83 -6.56 2.37
N GLY A 201 -22.99 -7.38 1.74
CA GLY A 201 -22.70 -8.75 2.16
C GLY A 201 -21.21 -9.09 2.21
N ASN A 202 -20.68 -9.21 3.43
CA ASN A 202 -19.31 -9.67 3.69
C ASN A 202 -19.02 -11.07 3.09
N SER A 203 -20.03 -11.92 2.83
CA SER A 203 -19.84 -13.26 2.27
C SER A 203 -19.52 -13.25 0.78
N PHE A 204 -20.25 -12.48 -0.03
CA PHE A 204 -20.05 -12.43 -1.48
C PHE A 204 -18.65 -11.95 -1.85
N LEU A 205 -18.19 -10.86 -1.24
CA LEU A 205 -16.83 -10.36 -1.46
C LEU A 205 -15.77 -11.40 -1.09
N ASN A 206 -15.93 -12.07 0.05
CA ASN A 206 -14.98 -13.09 0.48
C ASN A 206 -14.94 -14.28 -0.49
N ASP A 207 -16.09 -14.68 -1.03
CA ASP A 207 -16.16 -15.74 -2.03
C ASP A 207 -15.45 -15.31 -3.32
N VAL A 208 -15.77 -14.11 -3.82
CA VAL A 208 -15.11 -13.50 -5.00
C VAL A 208 -13.59 -13.41 -4.83
N ILE A 209 -13.10 -12.93 -3.69
CA ILE A 209 -11.67 -12.83 -3.40
C ILE A 209 -11.02 -14.22 -3.44
N ARG A 210 -11.70 -15.23 -2.86
CA ARG A 210 -11.17 -16.59 -2.74
C ARG A 210 -11.20 -17.37 -4.05
N THR A 211 -12.21 -17.17 -4.88
CA THR A 211 -12.39 -17.90 -6.14
C THR A 211 -11.72 -17.18 -7.29
N GLU A 212 -12.08 -15.92 -7.53
CA GLU A 212 -11.71 -15.21 -8.76
C GLU A 212 -10.41 -14.44 -8.63
N MET A 213 -10.25 -13.63 -7.58
CA MET A 213 -9.05 -12.78 -7.47
C MET A 213 -7.78 -13.60 -7.22
N LYS A 214 -7.92 -14.81 -6.67
CA LYS A 214 -6.84 -15.79 -6.60
C LYS A 214 -6.36 -16.24 -7.99
N ASN A 215 -7.25 -16.32 -8.98
CA ASN A 215 -6.88 -16.63 -10.37
C ASN A 215 -6.07 -15.50 -11.01
N TRP A 216 -6.21 -14.28 -10.51
CA TRP A 216 -5.39 -13.14 -10.93
C TRP A 216 -4.02 -13.08 -10.26
N GLY A 217 -3.70 -14.08 -9.42
CA GLY A 217 -2.46 -14.13 -8.66
C GLY A 217 -2.38 -13.00 -7.63
N LEU A 218 -3.52 -12.55 -7.10
CA LEU A 218 -3.60 -11.58 -6.02
C LEU A 218 -4.00 -12.28 -4.72
N ILE A 219 -3.54 -11.74 -3.60
CA ILE A 219 -4.04 -12.10 -2.27
C ILE A 219 -4.43 -10.84 -1.52
N PHE A 220 -5.35 -10.99 -0.58
CA PHE A 220 -5.90 -9.87 0.17
C PHE A 220 -5.73 -10.11 1.66
N TYR A 221 -5.39 -9.03 2.35
CA TYR A 221 -5.57 -8.95 3.78
C TYR A 221 -6.61 -7.89 4.10
N ARG A 222 -7.36 -8.10 5.17
CA ARG A 222 -8.21 -7.08 5.76
C ARG A 222 -7.96 -6.93 7.24
N GLY A 223 -8.23 -5.75 7.77
CA GLY A 223 -8.28 -5.55 9.21
C GLY A 223 -9.07 -4.31 9.57
N GLU A 224 -9.77 -4.43 10.68
CA GLU A 224 -10.28 -3.29 11.41
C GLU A 224 -9.10 -2.40 11.83
N PHE A 225 -9.37 -1.13 12.15
CA PHE A 225 -8.38 -0.11 12.51
C PHE A 225 -7.68 -0.35 13.87
N ASN A 226 -7.19 -1.57 14.08
CA ASN A 226 -6.74 -2.13 15.36
C ASN A 226 -5.28 -2.61 15.36
N GLY A 227 -4.56 -2.51 14.24
CA GLY A 227 -3.17 -2.97 14.18
C GLY A 227 -2.92 -4.13 13.21
N LYS A 228 -3.90 -5.02 13.05
CA LYS A 228 -3.68 -6.37 12.55
C LYS A 228 -4.50 -6.64 11.29
N LEU A 229 -3.83 -7.20 10.28
CA LEU A 229 -4.47 -7.64 9.04
C LEU A 229 -4.48 -9.16 8.96
N ILE A 230 -5.61 -9.73 8.60
CA ILE A 230 -5.82 -11.17 8.42
C ILE A 230 -5.96 -11.46 6.93
N ARG A 231 -5.27 -12.51 6.48
CA ARG A 231 -5.38 -13.00 5.11
C ARG A 231 -6.74 -13.66 4.88
N ILE A 232 -7.36 -13.37 3.74
CA ILE A 232 -8.68 -13.93 3.35
C ILE A 232 -8.53 -15.06 2.33
#